data_AF-A0A7C1XRN1-F1
#
_entry.id   AF-A0A7C1XRN1-F1
#
_cell.length_a   1.000
_cell.length_b   1.000
_cell.length_c   1.000
_cell.angle_alpha   90.00
_cell.angle_beta   90.00
_cell.angle_gamma   90.00
#
_symmetry.space_group_name_H-M   'P 1'
#
loop_
_entity.id
_entity.type
_entity.pdbx_description
1 polymer ?
#
loop_
_entity_poly.entity_id
_entity_poly.type
_entity_poly.pdbx_seq_one_letter_code
_entity_poly.pdbx_strand_id
1 'polypeptide(L)'
;MPTILIAYPKNFFCYGKFERKVSAILSNLSGYHLAFLADYNEFVSKYVSSDTRIQDSLCQVDEEHIEGITHAIIFNDGESYANLIEKAQRAGIKSRVIDAGITKVVNIDKGEKHDVYIGRGSKWGNPYAIGFDGDRAEVIHKFKYDFERGFFKFGKEEILELKGKTLGCHCKPAACHGDVLAEYLNSLDDGE
;
A
#
# COMPACT_ATOMS: atom_id res chain seq x y z
N MET A 1 -26.28 9.57 -12.53
CA MET A 1 -25.00 8.89 -12.84
C MET A 1 -24.29 8.62 -11.52
N PRO A 2 -23.67 7.45 -11.29
CA PRO A 2 -23.00 7.21 -10.03
C PRO A 2 -21.71 8.03 -9.91
N THR A 3 -21.41 8.49 -8.70
CA THR A 3 -20.14 9.10 -8.31
C THR A 3 -19.39 8.09 -7.47
N ILE A 4 -18.25 7.64 -7.98
CA ILE A 4 -17.44 6.57 -7.40
C ILE A 4 -16.28 7.20 -6.65
N LEU A 5 -16.21 7.00 -5.34
CA LEU A 5 -15.03 7.34 -4.56
C LEU A 5 -14.02 6.21 -4.66
N ILE A 6 -12.76 6.51 -5.00
CA ILE A 6 -11.64 5.57 -4.86
C ILE A 6 -10.68 6.08 -3.78
N ALA A 7 -10.34 5.20 -2.83
CA ALA A 7 -9.35 5.47 -1.79
C ALA A 7 -8.33 4.33 -1.73
N TYR A 8 -7.04 4.66 -1.62
CA TYR A 8 -5.96 3.68 -1.50
C TYR A 8 -4.79 4.21 -0.66
N PRO A 9 -4.16 3.36 0.16
CA PRO A 9 -3.20 3.82 1.15
C PRO A 9 -1.88 4.19 0.48
N LYS A 10 -1.14 5.12 1.08
CA LYS A 10 0.13 5.64 0.54
C LYS A 10 1.13 4.54 0.18
N ASN A 11 1.21 3.48 0.99
CA ASN A 11 2.15 2.39 0.80
C ASN A 11 1.66 1.31 -0.20
N PHE A 12 0.54 1.52 -0.88
CA PHE A 12 0.07 0.63 -1.96
C PHE A 12 0.72 0.99 -3.29
N PHE A 13 1.69 0.19 -3.73
CA PHE A 13 2.54 0.50 -4.88
C PHE A 13 2.21 -0.33 -6.13
N CYS A 14 1.15 -1.15 -6.09
CA CYS A 14 0.79 -2.03 -7.20
C CYS A 14 -0.33 -1.46 -8.08
N TYR A 15 0.03 -0.75 -9.16
CA TYR A 15 -0.95 -0.21 -10.12
C TYR A 15 -1.72 -1.33 -10.86
N GLY A 16 -1.08 -2.45 -11.18
CA GLY A 16 -1.75 -3.57 -11.87
C GLY A 16 -2.93 -4.12 -11.07
N LYS A 17 -2.74 -4.36 -9.77
CA LYS A 17 -3.80 -4.75 -8.84
C LYS A 17 -4.87 -3.66 -8.72
N PHE A 18 -4.46 -2.39 -8.61
CA PHE A 18 -5.39 -1.25 -8.58
C PHE A 18 -6.33 -1.26 -9.80
N GLU A 19 -5.76 -1.21 -11.00
CA GLU A 19 -6.48 -1.11 -12.27
C GLU A 19 -7.38 -2.33 -12.49
N ARG A 20 -6.87 -3.53 -12.25
CA ARG A 20 -7.63 -4.78 -12.42
C ARG A 20 -8.86 -4.83 -11.52
N LYS A 21 -8.71 -4.49 -10.24
CA LYS A 21 -9.83 -4.48 -9.28
C LYS A 21 -10.85 -3.41 -9.61
N VAL A 22 -10.40 -2.19 -9.87
CA VAL A 22 -11.29 -1.06 -10.21
C VAL A 22 -12.06 -1.36 -11.49
N SER A 23 -11.38 -1.81 -12.55
CA SER A 23 -12.01 -2.14 -13.83
C SER A 23 -13.02 -3.28 -13.71
N ALA A 24 -12.71 -4.32 -12.93
CA ALA A 24 -13.65 -5.41 -12.69
C ALA A 24 -14.92 -4.93 -11.97
N ILE A 25 -14.78 -4.08 -10.95
CA ILE A 25 -15.91 -3.55 -10.18
C ILE A 25 -16.79 -2.61 -11.02
N LEU A 26 -16.16 -1.79 -11.87
CA LEU A 26 -16.85 -0.79 -12.69
C LEU A 26 -17.24 -1.31 -14.08
N SER A 27 -17.01 -2.59 -14.37
CA SER A 27 -17.23 -3.21 -15.69
C SER A 27 -18.64 -3.03 -16.25
N ASN A 28 -19.67 -3.05 -15.40
CA ASN A 28 -21.08 -2.93 -15.81
C ASN A 28 -21.59 -1.50 -15.91
N LEU A 29 -20.76 -0.49 -15.61
CA LEU A 29 -21.15 0.90 -15.72
C LEU A 29 -20.85 1.43 -17.13
N SER A 30 -21.82 2.12 -17.72
CA SER A 30 -21.68 2.81 -19.01
C SER A 30 -21.14 4.23 -18.89
N GLY A 31 -21.19 4.82 -17.69
CA GLY A 31 -20.66 6.15 -17.40
C GLY A 31 -20.74 6.47 -15.90
N TYR A 32 -19.74 7.19 -15.39
CA TYR A 32 -19.63 7.54 -13.97
C TYR A 32 -18.73 8.77 -13.75
N HIS A 33 -18.90 9.41 -12.58
CA HIS A 33 -17.97 10.43 -12.09
C HIS A 33 -16.98 9.79 -11.11
N LEU A 34 -15.78 10.34 -11.02
CA LEU A 34 -14.73 9.83 -10.16
C LEU A 34 -14.36 10.84 -9.07
N ALA A 35 -14.35 10.38 -7.83
CA ALA A 35 -13.84 11.11 -6.69
C ALA A 35 -12.69 10.34 -6.05
N PHE A 36 -11.77 11.06 -5.40
CA PHE A 36 -10.64 10.44 -4.68
C PHE A 36 -10.24 11.29 -3.47
N LEU A 37 -9.66 10.65 -2.45
CA LEU A 37 -9.14 11.37 -1.26
C LEU A 37 -7.74 11.92 -1.49
N ALA A 38 -6.84 11.03 -1.91
CA ALA A 38 -5.45 11.31 -2.19
C ALA A 38 -4.99 10.41 -3.34
N ASP A 39 -4.06 10.93 -4.14
CA ASP A 39 -3.48 10.19 -5.27
C ASP A 39 -1.96 10.06 -5.11
N TYR A 40 -1.53 9.45 -4.00
CA TYR A 40 -0.12 9.38 -3.58
C TYR A 40 0.84 8.83 -4.64
N ASN A 41 0.37 7.87 -5.46
CA ASN A 41 1.14 7.17 -6.47
C ASN A 41 0.60 7.41 -7.89
N GLU A 42 -0.22 8.45 -8.09
CA GLU A 42 -0.81 8.84 -9.38
C GLU A 42 -1.70 7.77 -10.04
N PHE A 43 -2.21 6.80 -9.26
CA PHE A 43 -3.03 5.70 -9.76
C PHE A 43 -4.38 6.18 -10.29
N VAL A 44 -5.02 7.12 -9.58
CA VAL A 44 -6.31 7.67 -10.01
C VAL A 44 -6.13 8.47 -11.29
N SER A 45 -5.15 9.37 -11.31
CA SER A 45 -4.82 10.21 -12.49
C SER A 45 -4.51 9.35 -13.72
N LYS A 46 -3.72 8.29 -13.53
CA LYS A 46 -3.41 7.34 -14.60
C LYS A 46 -4.64 6.57 -15.07
N TYR A 47 -5.49 6.10 -14.16
CA TYR A 47 -6.70 5.37 -14.49
C TYR A 47 -7.71 6.23 -15.26
N VAL A 48 -7.90 7.49 -14.86
CA VAL A 48 -8.77 8.46 -15.55
C VAL A 48 -8.38 8.62 -17.02
N SER A 49 -7.07 8.68 -17.28
CA SER A 49 -6.55 8.79 -18.64
C SER A 49 -6.81 7.56 -19.51
N SER A 50 -7.18 6.42 -18.90
CA SER A 50 -7.35 5.13 -19.58
C SER A 50 -8.81 4.72 -19.83
N ASP A 51 -9.77 5.25 -19.06
CA ASP A 51 -11.18 4.85 -19.15
C ASP A 51 -12.08 5.98 -19.66
N THR A 52 -12.51 5.86 -20.92
CA THR A 52 -13.34 6.85 -21.63
C THR A 52 -14.77 6.97 -21.09
N ARG A 53 -15.19 6.10 -20.16
CA ARG A 53 -16.52 6.16 -19.51
C ARG A 53 -16.58 7.21 -18.41
N ILE A 54 -15.42 7.67 -17.93
CA ILE A 54 -15.31 8.71 -16.92
C ILE A 54 -15.71 10.05 -17.56
N GLN A 55 -16.70 10.70 -16.97
CA GLN A 55 -17.11 12.04 -17.39
C GLN A 55 -16.25 13.09 -16.66
N ASP A 56 -16.02 14.27 -17.28
CA ASP A 56 -15.02 15.33 -16.98
C ASP A 56 -14.89 15.84 -15.51
N SER A 57 -15.61 15.25 -14.56
CA SER A 57 -15.59 15.57 -13.14
C SER A 57 -14.68 14.59 -12.40
N LEU A 58 -13.39 14.93 -12.32
CA LEU A 58 -12.50 14.41 -11.30
C LEU A 58 -12.57 15.34 -10.07
N CYS A 59 -13.01 14.82 -8.93
CA CYS A 59 -13.15 15.62 -7.71
C CYS A 59 -12.29 15.05 -6.58
N GLN A 60 -11.31 15.83 -6.11
CA GLN A 60 -10.66 15.50 -4.85
C GLN A 60 -11.60 15.89 -3.71
N VAL A 61 -11.86 14.93 -2.81
CA VAL A 61 -12.67 15.13 -1.61
C VAL A 61 -11.82 14.90 -0.37
N ASP A 62 -12.34 15.25 0.79
CA ASP A 62 -11.75 14.87 2.08
C ASP A 62 -12.65 13.84 2.79
N GLU A 63 -12.15 13.24 3.87
CA GLU A 63 -12.90 12.21 4.61
C GLU A 63 -14.14 12.75 5.34
N GLU A 64 -14.27 14.06 5.49
CA GLU A 64 -15.40 14.71 6.15
C GLU A 64 -16.52 15.05 5.16
N HIS A 65 -16.18 15.32 3.89
CA HIS A 65 -17.09 15.75 2.84
C HIS A 65 -17.25 14.70 1.74
N ILE A 66 -17.84 13.55 2.08
CA ILE A 66 -18.19 12.48 1.12
C ILE A 66 -19.64 12.57 0.62
N GLU A 67 -20.22 13.76 0.66
CA GLU A 67 -21.60 14.04 0.23
C GLU A 67 -21.74 13.84 -1.29
N GLY A 68 -22.83 13.19 -1.71
CA GLY A 68 -23.08 12.89 -3.13
C GLY A 68 -22.31 11.69 -3.70
N ILE A 69 -21.41 11.09 -2.92
CA ILE A 69 -20.81 9.79 -3.26
C ILE A 69 -21.88 8.70 -3.19
N THR A 70 -22.00 7.88 -4.24
CA THR A 70 -22.99 6.79 -4.28
C THR A 70 -22.35 5.42 -4.13
N HIS A 71 -21.09 5.28 -4.54
CA HIS A 71 -20.31 4.05 -4.40
C HIS A 71 -18.90 4.38 -3.95
N ALA A 72 -18.26 3.44 -3.25
CA ALA A 72 -16.87 3.57 -2.85
C ALA A 72 -16.08 2.29 -3.14
N ILE A 73 -14.86 2.43 -3.64
CA ILE A 73 -13.85 1.37 -3.77
C ILE A 73 -12.71 1.77 -2.84
N ILE A 74 -12.53 1.01 -1.75
CA ILE A 74 -11.56 1.34 -0.70
C ILE A 74 -10.56 0.20 -0.61
N PHE A 75 -9.31 0.47 -1.01
CA PHE A 75 -8.19 -0.41 -0.70
C PHE A 75 -7.79 -0.17 0.75
N ASN A 76 -7.86 -1.22 1.57
CA ASN A 76 -7.72 -1.15 3.02
C ASN A 76 -6.40 -1.80 3.46
N ASP A 77 -5.64 -1.11 4.29
CA ASP A 77 -4.44 -1.61 4.98
C ASP A 77 -4.70 -1.90 6.47
N GLY A 78 -5.95 -1.73 6.92
CA GLY A 78 -6.37 -1.92 8.31
C GLY A 78 -6.23 -0.67 9.19
N GLU A 79 -5.66 0.43 8.68
CA GLU A 79 -5.37 1.63 9.47
C GLU A 79 -5.82 2.92 8.80
N SER A 80 -5.49 3.10 7.52
CA SER A 80 -5.62 4.38 6.81
C SER A 80 -7.07 4.87 6.68
N TYR A 81 -8.05 3.96 6.52
CA TYR A 81 -9.41 4.32 6.12
C TYR A 81 -10.52 3.78 7.03
N ALA A 82 -10.20 3.44 8.28
CA ALA A 82 -11.20 2.92 9.22
C ALA A 82 -12.40 3.87 9.39
N ASN A 83 -12.14 5.18 9.53
CA ASN A 83 -13.18 6.21 9.64
C ASN A 83 -14.01 6.34 8.35
N LEU A 84 -13.34 6.39 7.20
CA LEU A 84 -14.02 6.44 5.90
C LEU A 84 -14.96 5.25 5.69
N ILE A 85 -14.50 4.03 6.00
CA ILE A 85 -15.30 2.80 5.87
C ILE A 85 -16.56 2.90 6.75
N GLU A 86 -16.39 3.33 8.00
CA GLU A 86 -17.52 3.49 8.94
C GLU A 86 -18.51 4.57 8.46
N LYS A 87 -18.00 5.74 8.02
CA LYS A 87 -18.83 6.82 7.48
C LYS A 87 -19.59 6.38 6.24
N ALA A 88 -18.92 5.71 5.30
CA ALA A 88 -19.55 5.21 4.08
C ALA A 88 -20.68 4.21 4.40
N GLN A 89 -20.47 3.34 5.39
CA GLN A 89 -21.52 2.43 5.87
C GLN A 89 -22.71 3.19 6.48
N ARG A 90 -22.46 4.15 7.37
CA ARG A 90 -23.52 4.97 8.01
C ARG A 90 -24.32 5.79 6.99
N ALA A 91 -23.65 6.28 5.94
CA ALA A 91 -24.27 7.05 4.86
C ALA A 91 -24.98 6.17 3.81
N GLY A 92 -24.93 4.84 3.94
CA GLY A 92 -25.57 3.92 2.98
C GLY A 92 -24.87 3.86 1.61
N ILE A 93 -23.59 4.25 1.54
CA ILE A 93 -22.79 4.21 0.32
C ILE A 93 -22.48 2.75 -0.03
N LYS A 94 -22.73 2.35 -1.27
CA LYS A 94 -22.44 1.01 -1.77
C LYS A 94 -20.93 0.82 -1.88
N SER A 95 -20.34 0.18 -0.88
CA SER A 95 -18.89 0.11 -0.72
C SER A 95 -18.32 -1.26 -1.07
N ARG A 96 -17.18 -1.28 -1.75
CA ARG A 96 -16.31 -2.44 -1.93
C ARG A 96 -15.01 -2.16 -1.19
N VAL A 97 -14.82 -2.83 -0.05
CA VAL A 97 -13.57 -2.79 0.71
C VAL A 97 -12.71 -3.95 0.25
N ILE A 98 -11.49 -3.66 -0.19
CA ILE A 98 -10.53 -4.61 -0.77
C ILE A 98 -9.31 -4.62 0.14
N ASP A 99 -8.89 -5.79 0.59
CA ASP A 99 -7.62 -5.91 1.31
C ASP A 99 -6.46 -5.59 0.35
N ALA A 100 -5.70 -4.55 0.69
CA ALA A 100 -4.53 -4.15 -0.08
C ALA A 100 -3.32 -5.07 0.17
N GLY A 101 -3.30 -5.80 1.29
CA GLY A 101 -2.19 -6.67 1.67
C GLY A 101 -0.90 -5.90 1.93
N ILE A 102 -1.00 -4.74 2.60
CA ILE A 102 0.14 -3.86 2.86
C ILE A 102 1.07 -4.45 3.91
N THR A 103 2.31 -4.68 3.51
CA THR A 103 3.43 -4.98 4.40
C THR A 103 3.93 -3.67 5.01
N LYS A 104 4.15 -3.65 6.33
CA LYS A 104 4.64 -2.46 7.05
C LYS A 104 5.69 -2.81 8.09
N VAL A 105 6.45 -1.82 8.53
CA VAL A 105 7.52 -2.00 9.53
C VAL A 105 7.19 -1.23 10.81
N VAL A 106 7.32 -1.91 11.95
CA VAL A 106 7.04 -1.36 13.29
C VAL A 106 8.29 -1.42 14.18
N ASN A 107 8.32 -0.58 15.22
CA ASN A 107 9.35 -0.63 16.26
C ASN A 107 8.92 -1.57 17.40
N ILE A 108 9.64 -2.68 17.54
CA ILE A 108 9.36 -3.65 18.61
C ILE A 108 9.73 -3.16 20.01
N ASP A 109 10.67 -2.22 20.14
CA ASP A 109 11.06 -1.60 21.41
C ASP A 109 9.94 -0.71 21.97
N LYS A 110 8.97 -0.32 21.12
CA LYS A 110 7.75 0.39 21.53
C LYS A 110 6.61 -0.55 21.94
N GLY A 111 6.83 -1.87 21.93
CA GLY A 111 5.79 -2.85 22.19
C GLY A 111 4.75 -2.99 21.08
N GLU A 112 5.06 -2.51 19.87
CA GLU A 112 4.19 -2.64 18.71
C GLU A 112 4.09 -4.12 18.29
N LYS A 113 2.87 -4.59 18.04
CA LYS A 113 2.62 -5.96 17.58
C LYS A 113 3.23 -6.16 16.19
N HIS A 114 3.86 -7.31 15.98
CA HIS A 114 4.42 -7.70 14.70
C HIS A 114 4.20 -9.20 14.45
N ASP A 115 4.20 -9.59 13.17
CA ASP A 115 4.04 -10.97 12.75
C ASP A 115 5.39 -11.65 12.54
N VAL A 116 6.38 -10.91 12.03
CA VAL A 116 7.72 -11.44 11.71
C VAL A 116 8.80 -10.49 12.20
N TYR A 117 9.73 -10.98 13.00
CA TYR A 117 10.92 -10.23 13.39
C TYR A 117 11.95 -10.26 12.25
N ILE A 118 12.38 -9.07 11.82
CA ILE A 118 13.35 -8.86 10.73
C ILE A 118 14.64 -8.20 11.21
N GLY A 119 14.86 -8.05 12.53
CA GLY A 119 16.05 -7.41 13.05
C GLY A 119 17.34 -8.20 12.79
N ARG A 120 18.48 -7.63 13.21
CA ARG A 120 19.81 -8.21 12.99
C ARG A 120 19.90 -9.61 13.61
N GLY A 121 20.53 -10.53 12.88
CA GLY A 121 20.65 -11.96 13.26
C GLY A 121 19.47 -12.83 12.83
N SER A 122 18.37 -12.23 12.35
CA SER A 122 17.27 -12.98 11.72
C SER A 122 17.59 -13.34 10.25
N LYS A 123 16.75 -14.20 9.64
CA LYS A 123 16.80 -14.53 8.20
C LYS A 123 16.75 -13.28 7.31
N TRP A 124 16.00 -12.26 7.73
CA TRP A 124 15.72 -11.04 6.95
C TRP A 124 16.59 -9.85 7.33
N GLY A 125 17.46 -10.02 8.32
CA GLY A 125 18.20 -8.91 8.93
C GLY A 125 19.25 -8.34 7.99
N ASN A 126 19.43 -7.02 8.05
CA ASN A 126 20.52 -6.35 7.35
C ASN A 126 21.90 -6.84 7.85
N PRO A 127 22.75 -7.44 7.00
CA PRO A 127 24.08 -7.89 7.43
C PRO A 127 25.03 -6.73 7.72
N TYR A 128 24.80 -5.56 7.12
CA TYR A 128 25.64 -4.38 7.31
C TYR A 128 25.31 -3.66 8.62
N ALA A 129 26.35 -3.26 9.36
CA ALA A 129 26.26 -2.62 10.66
C ALA A 129 26.59 -1.12 10.57
N ILE A 130 25.73 -0.28 11.17
CA ILE A 130 25.98 1.16 11.28
C ILE A 130 27.27 1.40 12.06
N GLY A 131 28.13 2.28 11.57
CA GLY A 131 29.43 2.63 12.16
C GLY A 131 30.59 1.78 11.65
N PHE A 132 30.36 0.51 11.34
CA PHE A 132 31.40 -0.37 10.75
C PHE A 132 31.33 -0.41 9.22
N ASP A 133 30.12 -0.63 8.69
CA ASP A 133 29.88 -0.73 7.24
C ASP A 133 29.42 0.60 6.63
N GLY A 134 29.29 1.66 7.42
CA GLY A 134 28.85 2.98 6.98
C GLY A 134 27.80 3.61 7.89
N ASP A 135 27.27 4.74 7.47
CA ASP A 135 26.12 5.37 8.13
C ASP A 135 24.80 4.64 7.82
N ARG A 136 23.69 5.12 8.40
CA ARG A 136 22.36 4.51 8.21
C ARG A 136 21.94 4.43 6.75
N ALA A 137 22.18 5.50 5.98
CA ALA A 137 21.79 5.55 4.58
C ALA A 137 22.65 4.58 3.76
N GLU A 138 23.96 4.55 4.01
CA GLU A 138 24.90 3.65 3.34
C GLU A 138 24.57 2.18 3.59
N VAL A 139 24.32 1.76 4.83
CA VAL A 139 24.02 0.36 5.13
C VAL A 139 22.65 -0.09 4.59
N ILE A 140 21.68 0.82 4.47
CA ILE A 140 20.39 0.54 3.82
C ILE A 140 20.56 0.47 2.31
N HIS A 141 21.38 1.36 1.72
CA HIS A 141 21.70 1.33 0.31
C HIS A 141 22.39 0.03 -0.09
N LYS A 142 23.41 -0.39 0.65
CA LYS A 142 24.08 -1.68 0.47
C LYS A 142 23.09 -2.83 0.59
N PHE A 143 22.21 -2.80 1.60
CA PHE A 143 21.16 -3.81 1.74
C PHE A 143 20.24 -3.89 0.52
N LYS A 144 19.78 -2.74 0.03
CA LYS A 144 18.92 -2.67 -1.17
C LYS A 144 19.63 -3.22 -2.40
N TYR A 145 20.91 -2.85 -2.59
CA TYR A 145 21.72 -3.34 -3.69
C TYR A 145 21.84 -4.86 -3.69
N ASP A 146 22.24 -5.45 -2.55
CA ASP A 146 22.39 -6.90 -2.40
C ASP A 146 21.04 -7.63 -2.51
N PHE A 147 19.96 -7.04 -1.99
CA PHE A 147 18.61 -7.57 -2.13
C PHE A 147 18.18 -7.67 -3.60
N GLU A 148 18.33 -6.58 -4.36
CA GLU A 148 17.92 -6.51 -5.76
C GLU A 148 18.72 -7.46 -6.66
N ARG A 149 20.00 -7.66 -6.33
CA ARG A 149 20.93 -8.57 -7.02
C ARG A 149 20.78 -10.03 -6.59
N GLY A 150 20.02 -10.32 -5.53
CA GLY A 150 19.84 -11.67 -5.01
C GLY A 150 21.10 -12.24 -4.34
N PHE A 151 21.89 -11.38 -3.69
CA PHE A 151 23.11 -11.78 -2.99
C PHE A 151 22.86 -12.29 -1.55
N PHE A 152 21.63 -12.15 -1.05
CA PHE A 152 21.25 -12.74 0.22
C PHE A 152 21.00 -14.24 0.12
N LYS A 153 21.07 -14.91 1.28
CA LYS A 153 20.79 -16.34 1.40
C LYS A 153 19.33 -16.70 1.12
N PHE A 154 18.42 -15.73 1.24
CA PHE A 154 17.02 -15.91 0.93
C PHE A 154 16.70 -15.37 -0.47
N GLY A 155 15.85 -16.09 -1.19
CA GLY A 155 15.39 -15.71 -2.52
C GLY A 155 14.17 -14.78 -2.51
N LYS A 156 13.82 -14.29 -3.72
CA LYS A 156 12.58 -13.53 -3.95
C LYS A 156 11.31 -14.37 -3.79
N GLU A 157 11.39 -15.69 -3.84
CA GLU A 157 10.23 -16.56 -3.55
C GLU A 157 9.96 -16.61 -2.05
N GLU A 158 11.01 -16.77 -1.25
CA GLU A 158 10.90 -16.82 0.21
C GLU A 158 10.40 -15.50 0.78
N ILE A 159 10.81 -14.36 0.23
CA ILE A 159 10.34 -13.06 0.74
C ILE A 159 8.82 -12.89 0.62
N LEU A 160 8.15 -13.60 -0.31
CA LEU A 160 6.69 -13.55 -0.45
C LEU A 160 5.98 -14.01 0.82
N GLU A 161 6.63 -14.80 1.68
CA GLU A 161 6.09 -15.18 2.99
C GLU A 161 5.85 -13.98 3.93
N LEU A 162 6.43 -12.82 3.60
CA LEU A 162 6.29 -11.57 4.34
C LEU A 162 5.16 -10.67 3.79
N LYS A 163 4.56 -11.00 2.64
CA LYS A 163 3.55 -10.16 1.99
C LYS A 163 2.34 -9.95 2.92
N GLY A 164 1.94 -8.70 3.11
CA GLY A 164 0.82 -8.31 3.98
C GLY A 164 1.10 -8.41 5.48
N LYS A 165 2.33 -8.76 5.88
CA LYS A 165 2.70 -8.91 7.29
C LYS A 165 3.23 -7.61 7.90
N THR A 166 3.11 -7.51 9.22
CA THR A 166 3.76 -6.49 10.03
C THR A 166 5.16 -6.96 10.44
N LEU A 167 6.18 -6.26 9.95
CA LEU A 167 7.59 -6.58 10.15
C LEU A 167 8.16 -5.84 11.38
N GLY A 168 8.66 -6.58 12.35
CA GLY A 168 9.25 -6.04 13.57
C GLY A 168 10.74 -5.73 13.41
N CYS A 169 11.14 -4.48 13.66
CA CYS A 169 12.55 -4.07 13.74
C CYS A 169 12.77 -3.08 14.88
N HIS A 170 14.02 -2.69 15.13
CA HIS A 170 14.38 -1.69 16.15
C HIS A 170 14.55 -0.26 15.58
N CYS A 171 14.64 -0.11 14.26
CA CYS A 171 15.09 1.15 13.65
C CYS A 171 14.02 2.25 13.59
N LYS A 172 12.73 1.89 13.51
CA LYS A 172 11.66 2.87 13.34
C LYS A 172 11.59 3.83 14.53
N PRO A 173 11.33 5.13 14.35
CA PRO A 173 10.85 5.79 13.13
C PRO A 173 11.94 6.19 12.13
N ALA A 174 13.22 5.98 12.43
CA ALA A 174 14.28 6.23 11.46
C ALA A 174 14.22 5.22 10.30
N ALA A 175 14.89 5.55 9.18
CA ALA A 175 14.98 4.67 8.02
C ALA A 175 15.44 3.26 8.43
N CYS A 176 14.75 2.25 7.89
CA CYS A 176 14.95 0.85 8.22
C CYS A 176 15.19 0.03 6.94
N HIS A 177 16.01 -1.02 7.03
CA HIS A 177 16.15 -1.97 5.92
C HIS A 177 14.82 -2.68 5.58
N GLY A 178 13.93 -2.85 6.58
CA GLY A 178 12.59 -3.38 6.38
C GLY A 178 11.75 -2.54 5.43
N ASP A 179 12.05 -1.24 5.27
CA ASP A 179 11.37 -0.37 4.32
C ASP A 179 11.61 -0.85 2.88
N VAL A 180 12.82 -1.35 2.59
CA VAL A 180 13.15 -1.94 1.29
C VAL A 180 12.32 -3.20 1.02
N LEU A 181 12.18 -4.07 2.03
CA LEU A 181 11.39 -5.29 1.92
C LEU A 181 9.91 -4.97 1.72
N ALA A 182 9.36 -4.04 2.51
CA ALA A 182 7.97 -3.62 2.43
C ALA A 182 7.65 -2.95 1.09
N GLU A 183 8.53 -2.05 0.61
CA GLU A 183 8.38 -1.40 -0.70
C GLU A 183 8.34 -2.43 -1.83
N TYR A 184 9.26 -3.40 -1.83
CA TYR A 184 9.26 -4.48 -2.80
C TYR A 184 7.94 -5.26 -2.76
N LEU A 185 7.53 -5.75 -1.57
CA LEU A 185 6.34 -6.58 -1.42
C LEU A 185 5.05 -5.86 -1.81
N ASN A 186 4.94 -4.57 -1.48
CA ASN A 186 3.76 -3.76 -1.79
C ASN A 186 3.69 -3.33 -3.27
N SER A 187 4.77 -3.53 -4.03
CA SER A 187 4.79 -3.34 -5.48
C SER A 187 4.30 -4.57 -6.27
N LEU A 188 4.27 -5.74 -5.63
CA LEU A 188 3.94 -7.01 -6.31
C LEU A 188 2.44 -7.17 -6.53
N ASP A 189 2.06 -7.44 -7.79
CA ASP A 189 0.72 -7.93 -8.12
C ASP A 189 0.64 -9.42 -7.74
N ASP A 190 -0.36 -9.77 -6.93
CA ASP A 190 -0.67 -11.16 -6.58
C ASP A 190 -1.58 -11.85 -7.59
N GLY A 191 -2.10 -11.12 -8.59
CA GLY A 191 -3.08 -11.65 -9.53
C GLY A 191 -4.47 -11.87 -8.91
N GLU A 192 -4.61 -11.66 -7.60
CA GLU A 192 -5.86 -11.83 -6.86
C GLU A 192 -6.72 -10.58 -6.88
#